data_AF-A0A0G0MQF8-F1
#
_entry.id   AF-A0A0G0MQF8-F1
#
_cell.length_a   1.000
_cell.length_b   1.000
_cell.length_c   1.000
_cell.angle_alpha   90.00
_cell.angle_beta   90.00
_cell.angle_gamma   90.00
#
_symmetry.space_group_name_H-M   'P 1'
#
loop_
_entity.id
_entity.type
_entity.pdbx_description
1 polymer ?
#
loop_
_entity_poly.entity_id
_entity_poly.type
_entity_poly.pdbx_seq_one_letter_code
_entity_poly.pdbx_strand_id
1 'polypeptide(L)'
;MSELQIILYLIACPIGWYLLASLDYGLNGGQLGRHPFLFPFECFAEDIKCYWFGGQKHRVEFIRSRCVGEGSFCGSKRSYTHKEIRESNLYEEVFWAMCGGRISFWSQQILYLFLGPVFIGFLLAGAIIGLIVNTLIFWPIDKLRGNR
;
A
#
# COMPACT_ATOMS: atom_id res chain seq x y z
N MET A 1 21.21 4.04 -19.77
CA MET A 1 21.21 3.90 -18.29
C MET A 1 22.15 2.76 -17.97
N SER A 2 23.17 2.96 -17.14
CA SER A 2 24.12 1.89 -16.79
C SER A 2 23.48 0.85 -15.86
N GLU A 3 24.00 -0.37 -15.83
CA GLU A 3 23.51 -1.44 -14.92
C GLU A 3 23.51 -0.98 -13.46
N LEU A 4 24.54 -0.23 -13.06
CA LEU A 4 24.62 0.39 -11.74
C LEU A 4 23.47 1.38 -11.49
N GLN A 5 23.07 2.19 -12.47
CA GLN A 5 21.92 3.10 -12.34
C GLN A 5 20.60 2.34 -12.19
N ILE A 6 20.44 1.20 -12.89
CA ILE A 6 19.25 0.33 -12.74
C ILE A 6 19.20 -0.24 -11.32
N ILE A 7 20.32 -0.78 -10.83
CA ILE A 7 20.40 -1.36 -9.47
C ILE A 7 20.12 -0.29 -8.40
N LEU A 8 20.75 0.89 -8.52
CA LEU A 8 20.52 1.99 -7.58
C LEU A 8 19.06 2.45 -7.60
N TYR A 9 18.43 2.51 -8.78
CA TYR A 9 17.01 2.84 -8.90
C TYR A 9 16.12 1.79 -8.23
N LEU A 10 16.37 0.51 -8.47
CA LEU A 10 15.61 -0.60 -7.88
C LEU A 10 15.74 -0.70 -6.36
N ILE A 11 16.82 -0.19 -5.77
CA ILE A 11 17.01 -0.11 -4.31
C ILE A 11 16.39 1.17 -3.73
N ALA A 12 16.61 2.32 -4.39
CA ALA A 12 16.14 3.61 -3.91
C ALA A 12 14.61 3.72 -3.94
N CYS A 13 13.95 3.14 -4.94
CA CYS A 13 12.49 3.19 -5.05
C CYS A 13 11.74 2.52 -3.88
N PRO A 14 12.04 1.27 -3.48
CA PRO A 14 11.42 0.64 -2.32
C PRO A 14 11.70 1.37 -1.00
N ILE A 15 12.93 1.90 -0.83
CA ILE A 15 13.29 2.68 0.36
C ILE A 15 12.48 3.98 0.40
N GLY A 16 12.43 4.71 -0.71
CA GLY A 16 11.65 5.94 -0.83
C GLY A 16 10.17 5.70 -0.58
N TRP A 17 9.60 4.65 -1.18
CA TRP A 17 8.22 4.25 -0.94
C TRP A 17 7.98 3.93 0.54
N TYR A 18 8.85 3.14 1.17
CA TYR A 18 8.70 2.76 2.58
C TYR A 18 8.73 3.98 3.50
N LEU A 19 9.64 4.93 3.28
CA LEU A 19 9.74 6.14 4.09
C LEU A 19 8.52 7.05 3.94
N LEU A 20 8.06 7.24 2.70
CA LEU A 20 6.85 8.03 2.42
C LEU A 20 5.59 7.37 2.98
N ALA A 21 5.43 6.06 2.78
CA ALA A 21 4.33 5.28 3.34
C ALA A 21 4.35 5.28 4.87
N SER A 22 5.53 5.15 5.49
CA SER A 22 5.68 5.24 6.95
C SER A 22 5.23 6.58 7.50
N LEU A 23 5.56 7.67 6.79
CA LEU A 23 5.17 9.02 7.19
C LEU A 23 3.66 9.23 7.02
N ASP A 24 3.10 8.86 5.87
CA ASP A 24 1.67 8.98 5.60
C ASP A 24 0.84 8.13 6.57
N TYR A 25 1.17 6.85 6.72
CA TYR A 25 0.50 5.97 7.67
C TYR A 25 0.74 6.37 9.12
N GLY A 26 1.93 6.89 9.46
CA GLY A 26 2.21 7.40 10.80
C GLY A 26 1.32 8.58 11.17
N LEU A 27 1.20 9.56 10.25
CA LEU A 27 0.38 10.76 10.43
C LEU A 27 -1.12 10.48 10.41
N ASN A 28 -1.54 9.43 9.70
CA ASN A 28 -2.92 8.97 9.64
C ASN A 28 -3.23 7.82 10.62
N GLY A 29 -2.31 7.53 11.55
CA GLY A 29 -2.47 6.56 12.64
C GLY A 29 -2.65 5.10 12.22
N GLY A 30 -2.07 4.73 11.08
CA GLY A 30 -1.91 3.36 10.61
C GLY A 30 -1.14 2.45 11.58
N GLN A 31 -0.49 2.94 12.63
CA GLN A 31 0.23 2.09 13.60
C GLN A 31 -0.67 1.24 14.51
N LEU A 32 -2.00 1.41 14.47
CA LEU A 32 -2.95 0.75 15.37
C LEU A 32 -2.78 -0.80 15.39
N GLY A 33 -2.15 -1.33 16.44
CA GLY A 33 -1.98 -2.77 16.68
C GLY A 33 -1.05 -3.47 15.67
N ARG A 34 -0.18 -2.72 15.00
CA ARG A 34 0.72 -3.20 13.95
C ARG A 34 2.17 -3.25 14.41
N HIS A 35 2.99 -4.05 13.73
CA HIS A 35 4.41 -4.19 14.07
C HIS A 35 5.20 -2.90 13.78
N PRO A 36 6.09 -2.41 14.67
CA PRO A 36 6.73 -1.10 14.55
C PRO A 36 7.57 -0.90 13.28
N PHE A 37 8.08 -1.97 12.68
CA PHE A 37 8.89 -1.93 11.47
C PHE A 37 8.18 -2.46 10.22
N LEU A 38 7.04 -3.14 10.39
CA LEU A 38 6.30 -3.73 9.26
C LEU A 38 4.95 -3.05 9.05
N PHE A 39 4.59 -2.09 9.91
CA PHE A 39 3.32 -1.38 9.83
C PHE A 39 3.06 -0.75 8.46
N PRO A 40 4.04 -0.26 7.65
CA PRO A 40 3.71 0.31 6.34
C PRO A 40 3.22 -0.78 5.38
N PHE A 41 3.81 -1.97 5.43
CA PHE A 41 3.37 -3.12 4.64
C PHE A 41 2.03 -3.66 5.12
N GLU A 42 1.83 -3.76 6.44
CA GLU A 42 0.56 -4.18 7.03
C GLU A 42 -0.57 -3.17 6.76
N CYS A 43 -0.25 -1.86 6.74
CA CYS A 43 -1.20 -0.81 6.35
C CYS A 43 -1.54 -0.93 4.87
N PHE A 44 -0.55 -1.09 4.00
CA PHE A 44 -0.76 -1.27 2.57
C PHE A 44 -1.61 -2.51 2.27
N ALA A 45 -1.35 -3.63 2.93
CA ALA A 45 -2.14 -4.85 2.79
C ALA A 45 -3.59 -4.68 3.28
N GLU A 46 -3.80 -3.94 4.37
CA GLU A 46 -5.14 -3.62 4.87
C GLU A 46 -5.87 -2.57 4.02
N ASP A 47 -5.15 -1.63 3.42
CA ASP A 47 -5.67 -0.67 2.44
C ASP A 47 -6.23 -1.42 1.22
N ILE A 48 -5.49 -2.37 0.65
CA ILE A 48 -5.96 -3.20 -0.47
C ILE A 48 -7.30 -3.87 -0.13
N LYS A 49 -7.44 -4.43 1.07
CA LYS A 49 -8.71 -5.04 1.53
C LYS A 49 -9.81 -4.00 1.71
N CYS A 50 -9.45 -2.79 2.14
CA CYS A 50 -10.37 -1.68 2.30
C CYS A 50 -10.91 -1.17 0.94
N TYR A 51 -10.14 -1.35 -0.14
CA TYR A 51 -10.54 -1.04 -1.52
C TYR A 51 -11.40 -2.14 -2.18
N TRP A 52 -11.69 -3.23 -1.48
CA TRP A 52 -12.59 -4.29 -1.95
C TRP A 52 -14.07 -4.00 -1.58
N PHE A 53 -15.02 -4.69 -2.23
CA PHE A 53 -16.43 -4.64 -1.85
C PHE A 53 -16.62 -4.98 -0.36
N GLY A 54 -17.20 -4.05 0.40
CA GLY A 54 -17.39 -4.18 1.85
C GLY A 54 -16.18 -3.80 2.71
N GLY A 55 -15.10 -3.28 2.11
CA GLY A 55 -13.85 -2.95 2.79
C GLY A 55 -13.97 -1.94 3.95
N GLN A 56 -14.92 -1.01 3.88
CA GLN A 56 -15.23 -0.11 4.99
C GLN A 56 -15.65 -0.90 6.26
N LYS A 57 -16.56 -1.87 6.10
CA LYS A 57 -17.04 -2.69 7.22
C LYS A 57 -15.89 -3.51 7.83
N HIS A 58 -15.08 -4.13 6.98
CA HIS A 58 -13.87 -4.85 7.38
C HIS A 58 -12.94 -3.96 8.22
N ARG A 59 -12.69 -2.72 7.80
CA ARG A 59 -11.79 -1.82 8.50
C ARG A 59 -12.34 -1.32 9.84
N VAL A 60 -13.65 -1.07 9.92
CA VAL A 60 -14.32 -0.74 11.18
C VAL A 60 -14.22 -1.90 12.17
N GLU A 61 -14.42 -3.14 11.71
CA GLU A 61 -14.26 -4.34 12.53
C GLU A 61 -12.79 -4.54 12.96
N PHE A 62 -11.84 -4.26 12.07
CA PHE A 62 -10.42 -4.26 12.40
C PHE A 62 -10.11 -3.25 13.51
N ILE A 63 -10.55 -1.99 13.39
CA ILE A 63 -10.33 -0.97 14.44
C ILE A 63 -10.95 -1.44 15.76
N ARG A 64 -12.18 -1.97 15.71
CA ARG A 64 -12.85 -2.52 16.91
C ARG A 64 -12.04 -3.64 17.56
N SER A 65 -11.44 -4.54 16.77
CA SER A 65 -10.59 -5.61 17.29
C SER A 65 -9.28 -5.12 17.92
N ARG A 66 -8.78 -3.95 17.52
CA ARG A 66 -7.50 -3.39 17.99
C ARG A 66 -7.66 -2.38 19.12
N CYS A 67 -8.83 -1.78 19.28
CA CYS A 67 -9.13 -0.89 20.40
C CYS A 67 -9.46 -1.65 21.69
N VAL A 68 -8.83 -2.81 21.96
CA VAL A 68 -8.99 -3.57 23.21
C VAL A 68 -7.81 -3.26 24.13
N GLY A 69 -8.05 -2.53 25.22
CA GLY A 69 -7.01 -2.11 26.18
C GLY A 69 -6.70 -0.60 26.17
N GLU A 70 -5.55 -0.24 26.75
CA GLU A 70 -5.05 1.13 26.83
C GLU A 70 -4.21 1.48 25.59
N GLY A 71 -4.38 2.68 25.06
CA GLY A 71 -3.67 3.14 23.86
C GLY A 71 -4.29 4.39 23.25
N SER A 72 -3.58 5.00 22.30
CA SER A 72 -4.05 6.15 21.56
C SER A 72 -3.76 6.00 20.07
N PHE A 73 -4.59 6.68 19.29
CA PHE A 73 -4.54 6.75 17.84
C PHE A 73 -4.42 8.22 17.44
N CYS A 74 -3.51 8.55 16.54
CA CYS A 74 -3.41 9.88 15.95
C CYS A 74 -4.13 9.89 14.60
N GLY A 75 -5.27 10.55 14.51
CA GLY A 75 -5.96 10.76 13.24
C GLY A 75 -5.64 12.11 12.63
N SER A 76 -5.97 12.28 11.35
CA SER A 76 -5.78 13.54 10.61
C SER A 76 -6.39 14.78 11.26
N LYS A 77 -7.43 14.62 12.08
CA LYS A 77 -8.11 15.73 12.79
C LYS A 77 -7.66 15.91 14.23
N ARG A 78 -7.49 14.81 14.96
CA ARG A 78 -7.13 14.79 16.38
C ARG A 78 -6.64 13.41 16.79
N SER A 79 -6.07 13.34 17.99
CA SER A 79 -5.80 12.08 18.66
C SER A 79 -7.03 11.56 19.41
N TYR A 80 -7.22 10.25 19.41
CA TYR A 80 -8.31 9.53 20.07
C TYR A 80 -7.70 8.48 21.00
N THR A 81 -8.24 8.33 22.21
CA THR A 81 -7.85 7.21 23.07
C THR A 81 -8.68 5.97 22.74
N HIS A 82 -8.12 4.77 22.92
CA HIS A 82 -8.88 3.52 22.73
C HIS A 82 -10.14 3.48 23.60
N LYS A 83 -10.06 4.02 24.82
CA LYS A 83 -11.19 4.13 25.74
C LYS A 83 -12.30 5.00 25.17
N GLU A 84 -11.96 6.20 24.70
CA GLU A 84 -12.91 7.12 24.06
C GLU A 84 -13.59 6.50 22.84
N ILE A 85 -12.82 5.81 21.99
CA ILE A 85 -13.36 5.14 20.79
C ILE A 85 -14.41 4.09 21.18
N ARG A 86 -14.16 3.32 22.24
CA ARG A 86 -15.09 2.30 22.74
C ARG A 86 -16.33 2.91 23.36
N GLU A 87 -16.15 3.83 24.30
CA GLU A 87 -17.25 4.40 25.10
C GLU A 87 -18.19 5.25 24.26
N SER A 88 -17.67 5.94 23.24
CA SER A 88 -18.46 6.78 22.33
C SER A 88 -18.74 6.14 20.97
N ASN A 89 -18.39 4.86 20.77
CA ASN A 89 -18.61 4.11 19.53
C ASN A 89 -18.07 4.81 18.26
N LEU A 90 -16.88 5.42 18.35
CA LEU A 90 -16.31 6.30 17.30
C LEU A 90 -15.56 5.53 16.19
N TYR A 91 -15.76 4.23 16.05
CA TYR A 91 -14.98 3.40 15.12
C TYR A 91 -15.05 3.88 13.66
N GLU A 92 -16.22 4.36 13.23
CA GLU A 92 -16.39 4.90 11.87
C GLU A 92 -15.73 6.28 11.71
N GLU A 93 -15.80 7.13 12.73
CA GLU A 93 -15.12 8.44 12.71
C GLU A 93 -13.61 8.27 12.63
N VAL A 94 -13.06 7.36 13.44
CA VAL A 94 -11.64 6.99 13.43
C VAL A 94 -11.24 6.45 12.06
N PHE A 95 -12.05 5.59 11.46
CA PHE A 95 -11.83 5.13 10.08
C PHE A 95 -11.73 6.30 9.09
N TRP A 96 -12.68 7.25 9.13
CA TRP A 96 -12.62 8.41 8.24
C TRP A 96 -11.43 9.33 8.54
N ALA A 97 -11.03 9.45 9.80
CA ALA A 97 -9.84 10.19 10.19
C ALA A 97 -8.55 9.54 9.67
N MET A 98 -8.49 8.21 9.56
CA MET A 98 -7.39 7.47 8.94
C MET A 98 -7.33 7.66 7.42
N CYS A 99 -8.46 7.85 6.75
CA CYS A 99 -8.51 7.95 5.29
C CYS A 99 -8.41 9.40 4.76
N GLY A 100 -8.16 10.40 5.61
CA GLY A 100 -8.21 11.81 5.23
C GLY A 100 -9.63 12.30 4.87
N GLY A 101 -10.66 11.56 5.29
CA GLY A 101 -12.07 11.86 5.07
C GLY A 101 -12.74 11.07 3.95
N ARG A 102 -14.06 11.28 3.82
CA ARG A 102 -14.93 10.54 2.89
C ARG A 102 -14.55 10.74 1.42
N ILE A 103 -14.29 11.99 1.03
CA ILE A 103 -13.98 12.34 -0.36
C ILE A 103 -12.65 11.73 -0.79
N SER A 104 -11.61 11.84 0.06
CA SER A 104 -10.29 11.25 -0.17
C SER A 104 -10.38 9.73 -0.36
N PHE A 105 -11.14 9.06 0.52
CA PHE A 105 -11.35 7.62 0.41
C PHE A 105 -12.03 7.21 -0.90
N TRP A 106 -13.16 7.84 -1.26
CA TRP A 106 -13.90 7.50 -2.47
C TRP A 106 -13.17 7.89 -3.76
N SER A 107 -12.42 9.00 -3.77
CA SER A 107 -11.61 9.36 -4.92
C SER A 107 -10.49 8.35 -5.15
N GLN A 108 -9.83 7.87 -4.09
CA GLN A 108 -8.85 6.79 -4.18
C GLN A 108 -9.48 5.47 -4.63
N GLN A 109 -10.66 5.10 -4.13
CA GLN A 109 -11.40 3.91 -4.59
C GLN A 109 -11.67 3.96 -6.10
N ILE A 110 -12.19 5.08 -6.60
CA ILE A 110 -12.45 5.28 -8.02
C ILE A 110 -11.14 5.21 -8.80
N LEU A 111 -10.10 5.90 -8.32
CA LEU A 111 -8.78 5.89 -8.94
C LEU A 111 -8.23 4.46 -9.06
N TYR A 112 -8.26 3.67 -7.99
CA TYR A 112 -7.77 2.29 -8.00
C TYR A 112 -8.65 1.36 -8.83
N LEU A 113 -9.97 1.56 -8.85
CA LEU A 113 -10.88 0.77 -9.67
C LEU A 113 -10.61 0.96 -11.17
N PHE A 114 -10.34 2.20 -11.60
CA PHE A 114 -10.09 2.50 -13.02
C PHE A 114 -8.60 2.36 -13.42
N LEU A 115 -7.67 2.87 -12.62
CA LEU A 115 -6.24 2.86 -12.94
C LEU A 115 -5.53 1.57 -12.49
N GLY A 116 -6.05 0.86 -11.49
CA GLY A 116 -5.46 -0.40 -11.03
C GLY A 116 -5.35 -1.45 -12.13
N PRO A 117 -6.46 -1.78 -12.85
CA PRO A 117 -6.42 -2.71 -13.98
C PRO A 117 -5.51 -2.23 -15.12
N VAL A 118 -5.47 -0.93 -15.39
CA VAL A 118 -4.60 -0.33 -16.42
C VAL A 118 -3.13 -0.49 -16.04
N PHE A 119 -2.77 -0.23 -14.79
CA PHE A 119 -1.41 -0.37 -14.28
C PHE A 119 -0.95 -1.83 -14.28
N ILE A 120 -1.81 -2.76 -13.84
CA ILE A 120 -1.55 -4.20 -13.92
C ILE A 120 -1.37 -4.64 -15.38
N GLY A 121 -2.25 -4.17 -16.28
CA GLY A 121 -2.14 -4.46 -17.71
C GLY A 121 -0.82 -3.98 -18.31
N PHE A 122 -0.37 -2.77 -17.93
CA PHE A 122 0.90 -2.22 -18.37
C PHE A 122 2.11 -3.01 -17.85
N LEU A 123 2.09 -3.40 -16.57
CA LEU A 123 3.14 -4.24 -15.98
C LEU A 123 3.21 -5.62 -16.63
N LEU A 124 2.07 -6.26 -16.87
CA LEU A 124 2.01 -7.56 -17.55
C LEU A 124 2.48 -7.46 -19.00
N ALA A 125 2.08 -6.41 -19.72
CA ALA A 125 2.56 -6.16 -21.08
C ALA A 125 4.08 -5.95 -21.12
N GLY A 126 4.63 -5.16 -20.20
CA GLY A 126 6.06 -4.95 -20.06
C GLY A 126 6.82 -6.25 -19.73
N ALA A 127 6.29 -7.07 -18.83
CA ALA A 127 6.86 -8.38 -18.49
C ALA A 127 6.86 -9.32 -19.70
N ILE A 128 5.75 -9.40 -20.45
CA ILE A 128 5.62 -10.22 -21.65
C ILE A 128 6.60 -9.75 -22.74
N ILE A 129 6.67 -8.45 -23.01
CA ILE A 129 7.61 -7.88 -23.99
C ILE A 129 9.06 -8.18 -23.57
N GLY A 130 9.40 -8.00 -22.30
CA GLY A 130 10.73 -8.32 -21.78
C GLY A 130 11.07 -9.81 -21.94
N LEU A 131 10.10 -10.68 -21.68
CA LEU A 131 10.26 -12.14 -21.83
C LEU A 131 10.44 -12.52 -23.30
N ILE A 132 9.64 -11.94 -24.20
CA ILE A 132 9.73 -12.10 -25.66
C ILE A 132 11.11 -11.64 -26.18
N VAL A 133 11.55 -10.45 -25.81
CA VAL A 133 12.85 -9.92 -26.23
C VAL A 133 13.99 -10.81 -25.72
N ASN A 134 13.92 -11.26 -24.46
CA ASN A 134 14.93 -12.15 -23.90
C ASN A 134 14.97 -13.51 -24.62
N THR A 135 13.82 -14.14 -24.84
CA THR A 135 13.75 -15.49 -25.43
C THR A 135 13.89 -15.53 -26.95
N LEU A 136 13.37 -14.55 -27.68
CA LEU A 136 13.36 -14.57 -29.15
C LEU A 136 14.48 -13.74 -29.78
N ILE A 137 15.09 -12.81 -29.05
CA ILE A 137 16.16 -11.95 -29.59
C ILE A 137 17.49 -12.30 -28.93
N PHE A 138 17.60 -12.18 -27.61
CA PHE A 138 18.89 -12.35 -26.94
C PHE A 138 19.36 -13.81 -26.86
N TRP A 139 18.49 -14.72 -26.44
CA TRP A 139 18.81 -16.15 -26.33
C TRP A 139 19.37 -16.79 -27.63
N PRO A 140 18.77 -16.60 -28.82
CA PRO A 140 19.34 -17.12 -30.06
C PRO A 140 20.64 -16.42 -30.46
N ILE A 141 20.79 -15.11 -30.20
CA ILE A 141 22.04 -14.38 -30.47
C ILE A 141 23.18 -14.90 -29.61
N ASP A 142 22.92 -15.16 -28.32
CA ASP A 142 23.92 -15.70 -27.40
C ASP A 142 24.29 -17.14 -27.76
N LYS A 143 23.33 -17.97 -28.21
CA LYS A 143 23.61 -19.30 -28.78
C LYS A 143 24.48 -19.25 -30.03
N LEU A 144 24.30 -18.23 -30.88
CA LEU A 144 25.12 -18.04 -32.09
C LEU A 144 26.51 -17.48 -31.77
N ARG A 145 26.66 -16.74 -30.66
CA ARG A 145 27.96 -16.21 -30.18
C ARG A 145 28.75 -17.20 -29.35
N GLY A 146 28.09 -18.16 -28.67
CA GLY A 146 28.70 -19.16 -27.79
C GLY A 146 29.19 -20.44 -28.47
N ASN A 147 29.48 -20.42 -29.78
CA ASN A 147 30.16 -21.51 -30.48
C ASN A 147 31.53 -21.05 -31.03
N ARG A 148 32.32 -20.44 -30.14
CA ARG A 148 33.79 -20.41 -30.18
C ARG A 148 34.32 -20.62 -28.77
#